data_AF-A0A7R9ZZF1-F1
#
_entry.id   AF-A0A7R9ZZF1-F1
#
_cell.length_a   1.000
_cell.length_b   1.000
_cell.length_c   1.000
_cell.angle_alpha   90.00
_cell.angle_beta   90.00
_cell.angle_gamma   90.00
#
_symmetry.space_group_name_H-M   'P 1'
#
loop_
_entity.id
_entity.type
_entity.pdbx_description
1 polymer ?
#
loop_
_entity_poly.entity_id
_entity_poly.type
_entity_poly.pdbx_seq_one_letter_code
_entity_poly.pdbx_strand_id
1 'polypeptide(L)'
;CTLHRRTVESWQGLKIAGEPCVWCGGAMCTTDSSSLCEAFDYLMSGEGMAFSAFTAKAVYKVATCSKGGTKLPSAYGYECLKSEPRGCSDIRDAQTCLSSKDGRRGGPIGALEVQDQPCVWCGGGLCHSRGNTLCEPFDYAMNGEGTAFALFHAKVVYRLAACRGGQPTAATLANFTDFVPGYVPTLPPLELPKIELPALPPMPAREPWWIPPRPTEANMSCLRYRKGGCSEIREMGLCLSSRDGSGTASVKGLKVHGEACVWCGGGLCRSNSSSVCEPFDFLMHGEGVGFGLFYAPASFTVAGCQA
;
A
#
# COMPACT_ATOMS: atom_id res chain seq x y z
N CYS A 1 2.42 -4.64 -26.41
CA CYS A 1 1.73 -5.88 -26.03
C CYS A 1 1.74 -6.83 -27.22
N THR A 2 2.65 -7.80 -27.20
CA THR A 2 2.56 -8.92 -28.14
C THR A 2 1.55 -9.88 -27.53
N LEU A 3 0.33 -9.93 -28.09
CA LEU A 3 -0.62 -11.00 -27.77
C LEU A 3 0.09 -12.31 -28.10
N HIS A 4 0.51 -13.05 -27.07
CA HIS A 4 0.98 -14.41 -27.29
C HIS A 4 -0.22 -15.19 -27.81
N ARG A 5 -0.17 -15.52 -29.10
CA ARG A 5 -1.20 -16.28 -29.79
C ARG A 5 -1.27 -17.65 -29.12
N ARG A 6 -2.25 -17.88 -28.25
CA ARG A 6 -2.61 -19.26 -27.87
C ARG A 6 -3.12 -19.94 -29.13
N THR A 7 -2.68 -21.17 -29.38
CA THR A 7 -3.05 -21.96 -30.56
C THR A 7 -4.50 -22.44 -30.52
N VAL A 8 -5.14 -22.37 -29.35
CA VAL A 8 -6.52 -22.78 -29.12
C VAL A 8 -7.45 -21.57 -29.24
N GLU A 9 -8.33 -21.58 -30.23
CA GLU A 9 -9.26 -20.48 -30.49
C GLU A 9 -10.36 -20.36 -29.42
N SER A 10 -10.89 -21.50 -28.98
CA SER A 10 -11.91 -21.60 -27.93
C SER A 10 -11.68 -22.82 -27.04
N TRP A 11 -12.11 -22.73 -25.79
CA TRP A 11 -12.06 -23.84 -24.84
C TRP A 11 -13.39 -23.94 -24.09
N GLN A 12 -14.05 -25.09 -24.15
CA GLN A 12 -15.36 -25.32 -23.52
C GLN A 12 -16.43 -24.25 -23.89
N GLY A 13 -16.42 -23.80 -25.15
CA GLY A 13 -17.33 -22.77 -25.65
C GLY A 13 -16.92 -21.33 -25.32
N LEU A 14 -15.85 -21.13 -24.55
CA LEU A 14 -15.31 -19.82 -24.20
C LEU A 14 -14.26 -19.39 -25.21
N LYS A 15 -14.25 -18.10 -25.58
CA LYS A 15 -13.26 -17.56 -26.51
C LYS A 15 -11.95 -17.31 -25.77
N ILE A 16 -10.85 -17.87 -26.28
CA ILE A 16 -9.53 -17.75 -25.62
C ILE A 16 -8.56 -16.97 -26.49
N ALA A 17 -8.50 -17.25 -27.80
CA ALA A 17 -7.58 -16.56 -28.69
C ALA A 17 -8.08 -15.15 -29.02
N GLY A 18 -7.15 -14.18 -28.97
CA GLY A 18 -7.43 -12.79 -29.30
C GLY A 18 -8.14 -11.99 -28.20
N GLU A 19 -8.54 -12.64 -27.10
CA GLU A 19 -9.03 -11.96 -25.91
C GLU A 19 -7.89 -11.24 -25.18
N PRO A 20 -8.17 -10.09 -24.53
CA PRO A 20 -7.17 -9.45 -23.69
C PRO A 20 -6.82 -10.34 -22.50
N CYS A 21 -5.53 -10.37 -22.15
CA CYS A 21 -5.09 -11.02 -20.92
C CYS A 21 -5.61 -10.25 -19.70
N VAL A 22 -6.06 -10.94 -18.68
CA VAL A 22 -6.49 -10.37 -17.41
C VAL A 22 -5.47 -10.75 -16.35
N TRP A 23 -4.83 -9.77 -15.74
CA TRP A 23 -3.90 -9.96 -14.63
C TRP A 23 -4.65 -10.05 -13.30
N CYS A 24 -4.35 -11.06 -12.48
CA CYS A 24 -5.08 -11.36 -11.24
C CYS A 24 -4.39 -10.83 -9.99
N GLY A 25 -3.69 -9.70 -10.11
CA GLY A 25 -3.11 -8.99 -8.96
C GLY A 25 -1.95 -9.73 -8.28
N GLY A 26 -1.31 -10.68 -8.95
CA GLY A 26 -0.24 -11.52 -8.38
C GLY A 26 -0.72 -12.74 -7.61
N ALA A 27 -2.03 -12.97 -7.53
CA ALA A 27 -2.63 -14.21 -7.04
C ALA A 27 -3.06 -15.12 -8.21
N MET A 28 -3.35 -16.38 -7.90
CA MET A 28 -3.98 -17.31 -8.84
C MET A 28 -5.31 -16.73 -9.33
N CYS A 29 -5.56 -16.79 -10.63
CA CYS A 29 -6.80 -16.30 -11.22
C CYS A 29 -8.00 -17.17 -10.89
N THR A 30 -7.83 -18.48 -10.74
CA THR A 30 -8.92 -19.42 -10.46
C THR A 30 -8.46 -20.46 -9.45
N THR A 31 -9.39 -21.17 -8.82
CA THR A 31 -9.07 -22.24 -7.84
C THR A 31 -8.27 -23.40 -8.45
N ASP A 32 -8.38 -23.58 -9.76
CA ASP A 32 -7.93 -24.80 -10.45
C ASP A 32 -6.70 -24.52 -11.34
N SER A 33 -6.09 -23.34 -11.21
CA SER A 33 -4.97 -22.90 -12.06
C SER A 33 -3.90 -22.15 -11.26
N SER A 34 -2.63 -22.34 -11.65
CA SER A 34 -1.50 -21.55 -11.17
C SER A 34 -1.24 -20.27 -11.99
N SER A 35 -2.05 -20.02 -13.02
CA SER A 35 -1.94 -18.84 -13.86
C SER A 35 -2.23 -17.57 -13.06
N LEU A 36 -1.31 -16.61 -13.18
CA LEU A 36 -1.47 -15.25 -12.65
C LEU A 36 -2.17 -14.32 -13.67
N CYS A 37 -2.36 -14.79 -14.90
CA CYS A 37 -3.19 -14.16 -15.91
C CYS A 37 -3.94 -15.18 -16.77
N GLU A 38 -5.18 -14.86 -17.15
CA GLU A 38 -5.99 -15.69 -18.04
C GLU A 38 -6.73 -14.83 -19.09
N ALA A 39 -7.34 -15.47 -20.08
CA ALA A 39 -8.15 -14.77 -21.08
C ALA A 39 -9.39 -14.13 -20.42
N PHE A 40 -9.81 -12.97 -20.94
CA PHE A 40 -10.95 -12.23 -20.37
C PHE A 40 -12.25 -13.05 -20.36
N ASP A 41 -12.67 -13.56 -21.51
CA ASP A 41 -13.92 -14.34 -21.60
C ASP A 41 -13.86 -15.64 -20.78
N TYR A 42 -12.68 -16.26 -20.69
CA TYR A 42 -12.45 -17.38 -19.78
C TYR A 42 -12.82 -17.01 -18.34
N LEU A 43 -12.29 -15.89 -17.81
CA LEU A 43 -12.54 -15.51 -16.42
C LEU A 43 -13.94 -14.96 -16.15
N MET A 44 -14.52 -14.24 -17.11
CA MET A 44 -15.83 -13.61 -16.91
C MET A 44 -16.99 -14.60 -17.09
N SER A 45 -16.82 -15.59 -17.97
CA SER A 45 -17.89 -16.49 -18.38
C SER A 45 -17.63 -17.95 -17.99
N GLY A 46 -16.43 -18.27 -17.48
CA GLY A 46 -16.02 -19.65 -17.21
C GLY A 46 -16.30 -20.17 -15.80
N GLU A 47 -16.76 -19.34 -14.87
CA GLU A 47 -17.05 -19.81 -13.51
C GLU A 47 -18.25 -20.78 -13.51
N GLY A 48 -18.10 -21.96 -12.89
CA GLY A 48 -19.11 -23.02 -12.89
C GLY A 48 -19.16 -23.85 -14.18
N MET A 49 -18.38 -23.50 -15.20
CA MET A 49 -18.23 -24.27 -16.44
C MET A 49 -16.80 -24.80 -16.61
N ALA A 50 -15.85 -23.87 -16.56
CA ALA A 50 -14.44 -24.03 -16.86
C ALA A 50 -13.57 -24.16 -15.60
N PHE A 51 -13.99 -23.53 -14.50
CA PHE A 51 -13.34 -23.61 -13.20
C PHE A 51 -14.35 -23.34 -12.09
N SER A 52 -13.99 -23.71 -10.86
CA SER A 52 -14.92 -23.66 -9.73
C SER A 52 -15.16 -22.25 -9.20
N ALA A 53 -14.10 -21.41 -9.09
CA ALA A 53 -14.25 -20.01 -8.67
C ALA A 53 -13.20 -19.07 -9.28
N PHE A 54 -13.62 -17.84 -9.61
CA PHE A 54 -12.72 -16.75 -9.99
C PHE A 54 -12.29 -15.98 -8.72
N THR A 55 -11.09 -16.29 -8.25
CA THR A 55 -10.55 -15.85 -6.94
C THR A 55 -10.12 -14.38 -6.92
N ALA A 56 -9.81 -13.79 -8.07
CA ALA A 56 -9.31 -12.42 -8.18
C ALA A 56 -10.34 -11.38 -8.65
N LYS A 57 -11.65 -11.66 -8.53
CA LYS A 57 -12.75 -10.74 -8.94
C LYS A 57 -12.59 -9.31 -8.42
N ALA A 58 -12.07 -9.13 -7.22
CA ALA A 58 -11.92 -7.81 -6.60
C ALA A 58 -10.70 -7.01 -7.09
N VAL A 59 -9.71 -7.66 -7.71
CA VAL A 59 -8.38 -7.06 -7.93
C VAL A 59 -7.83 -7.27 -9.35
N TYR A 60 -8.62 -7.88 -10.24
CA TYR A 60 -8.16 -8.15 -11.60
C TYR A 60 -8.02 -6.86 -12.43
N LYS A 61 -7.13 -6.91 -13.43
CA LYS A 61 -6.97 -5.86 -14.42
C LYS A 61 -6.97 -6.46 -15.82
N VAL A 62 -7.83 -5.95 -16.69
CA VAL A 62 -7.84 -6.33 -18.10
C VAL A 62 -6.71 -5.61 -18.81
N ALA A 63 -5.92 -6.33 -19.60
CA ALA A 63 -4.89 -5.74 -20.44
C ALA A 63 -5.56 -4.82 -21.46
N THR A 64 -5.28 -3.53 -21.34
CA THR A 64 -5.70 -2.53 -22.33
C THR A 64 -4.53 -2.21 -23.24
N CYS A 65 -4.82 -2.00 -24.52
CA CYS A 65 -3.87 -1.46 -25.47
C CYS A 65 -3.80 0.07 -25.33
N SER A 66 -3.38 0.55 -24.17
CA SER A 66 -3.12 1.97 -23.97
C SER A 66 -1.72 2.27 -24.49
N LYS A 67 -1.60 2.66 -25.77
CA LYS A 67 -0.36 3.23 -26.31
C LYS A 67 -0.06 4.52 -25.55
N GLY A 68 0.69 4.45 -24.45
CA GLY A 68 1.22 5.62 -23.75
C GLY A 68 1.07 5.64 -22.23
N GLY A 69 0.73 4.53 -21.57
CA GLY A 69 0.64 4.49 -20.11
C GLY A 69 -0.44 5.41 -19.53
N THR A 70 -0.48 5.51 -18.21
CA THR A 70 -1.25 6.51 -17.47
C THR A 70 -0.57 7.86 -17.68
N LYS A 71 -1.30 8.85 -18.21
CA LYS A 71 -0.78 10.21 -18.41
C LYS A 71 -1.10 11.10 -17.23
N LEU A 72 -0.32 12.16 -17.07
CA LEU A 72 -0.62 13.23 -16.13
C LEU A 72 -1.99 13.86 -16.45
N PRO A 73 -2.82 14.13 -15.44
CA PRO A 73 -4.06 14.86 -15.63
C PRO A 73 -3.80 16.28 -16.16
N SER A 74 -4.22 16.56 -17.40
CA SER A 74 -4.06 17.87 -18.03
C SER A 74 -4.86 19.00 -17.35
N ALA A 75 -5.82 18.65 -16.50
CA ALA A 75 -6.61 19.59 -15.72
C ALA A 75 -5.83 20.26 -14.58
N TYR A 76 -4.64 19.74 -14.24
CA TYR A 76 -3.81 20.28 -13.16
C TYR A 76 -2.66 21.13 -13.69
N GLY A 77 -2.29 22.15 -12.92
CA GLY A 77 -1.01 22.84 -13.11
C GLY A 77 0.10 22.12 -12.36
N TYR A 78 1.35 22.29 -12.81
CA TYR A 78 2.54 21.72 -12.16
C TYR A 78 3.66 22.76 -11.96
N GLU A 79 3.46 23.99 -12.45
CA GLU A 79 4.48 25.06 -12.45
C GLU A 79 4.85 25.56 -11.06
N CYS A 80 3.95 25.39 -10.07
CA CYS A 80 4.22 25.77 -8.69
C CYS A 80 5.13 24.78 -7.95
N LEU A 81 5.41 23.61 -8.53
CA LEU A 81 6.16 22.56 -7.86
C LEU A 81 7.65 22.85 -7.89
N LYS A 82 8.29 22.68 -6.73
CA LYS A 82 9.72 22.87 -6.56
C LYS A 82 10.49 21.72 -7.22
N SER A 83 11.49 22.04 -8.03
CA SER A 83 12.37 21.01 -8.60
C SER A 83 13.33 20.48 -7.53
N GLU A 84 13.32 19.16 -7.31
CA GLU A 84 14.21 18.49 -6.35
C GLU A 84 15.40 17.85 -7.07
N PRO A 85 16.63 18.39 -6.96
CA PRO A 85 17.77 17.97 -7.78
C PRO A 85 18.21 16.52 -7.58
N ARG A 86 17.92 15.95 -6.39
CA ARG A 86 18.20 14.53 -6.09
C ARG A 86 17.07 13.60 -6.54
N GLY A 87 15.96 14.15 -7.02
CA GLY A 87 14.77 13.44 -7.46
C GLY A 87 13.79 13.10 -6.34
N CYS A 88 12.58 12.72 -6.73
CA CYS A 88 11.50 12.38 -5.80
C CYS A 88 11.85 11.20 -4.88
N SER A 89 12.64 10.25 -5.38
CA SER A 89 13.04 9.03 -4.67
C SER A 89 13.86 9.26 -3.41
N ASP A 90 14.43 10.45 -3.24
CA ASP A 90 15.19 10.82 -2.04
C ASP A 90 14.32 11.45 -0.94
N ILE A 91 13.08 11.83 -1.28
CA ILE A 91 12.16 12.47 -0.35
C ILE A 91 11.53 11.41 0.57
N ARG A 92 11.38 11.75 1.85
CA ARG A 92 10.82 10.85 2.88
C ARG A 92 9.63 11.43 3.61
N ASP A 93 9.30 12.70 3.39
CA ASP A 93 8.14 13.37 3.98
C ASP A 93 7.11 13.76 2.91
N ALA A 94 5.83 13.66 3.29
CA ALA A 94 4.73 13.89 2.36
C ALA A 94 4.64 15.33 1.88
N GLN A 95 4.94 16.30 2.76
CA GLN A 95 4.81 17.72 2.44
C GLN A 95 5.80 18.12 1.35
N THR A 96 7.08 17.78 1.52
CA THR A 96 8.10 18.03 0.50
C THR A 96 7.74 17.28 -0.77
N CYS A 97 7.35 16.00 -0.67
CA CYS A 97 6.98 15.22 -1.84
C CYS A 97 5.84 15.88 -2.64
N LEU A 98 4.76 16.29 -1.97
CA LEU A 98 3.58 16.87 -2.62
C LEU A 98 3.76 18.34 -3.04
N SER A 99 4.89 18.95 -2.68
CA SER A 99 5.29 20.28 -3.13
C SER A 99 6.34 20.28 -4.23
N SER A 100 6.74 19.09 -4.70
CA SER A 100 7.92 18.93 -5.53
C SER A 100 7.67 18.19 -6.84
N LYS A 101 8.59 18.40 -7.77
CA LYS A 101 8.77 17.65 -9.01
C LYS A 101 10.20 17.15 -9.10
N ASP A 102 10.39 16.08 -9.86
CA ASP A 102 11.68 15.44 -9.99
C ASP A 102 12.65 16.30 -10.81
N GLY A 103 13.73 16.73 -10.18
CA GLY A 103 14.77 17.55 -10.79
C GLY A 103 16.01 16.78 -11.19
N ARG A 104 16.00 15.44 -11.14
CA ARG A 104 17.20 14.65 -11.42
C ARG A 104 17.63 14.87 -12.87
N ARG A 105 18.94 15.09 -13.05
CA ARG A 105 19.55 15.21 -14.38
C ARG A 105 19.98 13.83 -14.84
N GLY A 106 19.42 13.40 -15.95
CA GLY A 106 19.56 12.05 -16.48
C GLY A 106 18.22 11.75 -17.11
N GLY A 107 18.24 11.46 -18.42
CA GLY A 107 17.02 11.28 -19.20
C GLY A 107 16.13 10.13 -18.71
N PRO A 108 15.21 9.63 -19.55
CA PRO A 108 14.26 8.62 -19.11
C PRO A 108 14.95 7.39 -18.52
N ILE A 109 14.33 6.80 -17.49
CA ILE A 109 14.76 5.51 -16.93
C ILE A 109 14.13 4.42 -17.79
N GLY A 110 14.87 3.95 -18.78
CA GLY A 110 14.33 3.07 -19.81
C GLY A 110 13.34 3.82 -20.69
N ALA A 111 12.07 3.42 -20.67
CA ALA A 111 10.98 4.07 -21.41
C ALA A 111 10.17 5.07 -20.56
N LEU A 112 10.57 5.29 -19.30
CA LEU A 112 9.82 6.08 -18.32
C LEU A 112 10.42 7.48 -18.20
N GLU A 113 9.61 8.50 -18.45
CA GLU A 113 9.96 9.90 -18.28
C GLU A 113 9.95 10.24 -16.79
N VAL A 114 11.10 10.56 -16.22
CA VAL A 114 11.19 10.90 -14.79
C VAL A 114 11.49 12.37 -14.55
N GLN A 115 12.23 13.01 -15.45
CA GLN A 115 12.61 14.40 -15.31
C GLN A 115 11.40 15.32 -15.43
N ASP A 116 11.34 16.35 -14.57
CA ASP A 116 10.28 17.35 -14.48
C ASP A 116 8.87 16.78 -14.18
N GLN A 117 8.76 15.48 -13.90
CA GLN A 117 7.51 14.88 -13.48
C GLN A 117 7.17 15.27 -12.04
N PRO A 118 5.90 15.56 -11.73
CA PRO A 118 5.47 15.75 -10.35
C PRO A 118 5.75 14.50 -9.53
N CYS A 119 6.09 14.71 -8.27
CA CYS A 119 6.30 13.61 -7.34
C CYS A 119 4.97 12.98 -6.90
N VAL A 120 5.05 11.68 -6.58
CA VAL A 120 3.94 10.87 -6.08
C VAL A 120 4.31 10.36 -4.70
N TRP A 121 3.55 10.79 -3.70
CA TRP A 121 3.65 10.30 -2.33
C TRP A 121 2.92 8.96 -2.19
N CYS A 122 3.58 7.96 -1.63
CA CYS A 122 3.09 6.58 -1.56
C CYS A 122 2.39 6.24 -0.24
N GLY A 123 1.82 7.26 0.40
CA GLY A 123 0.99 7.09 1.60
C GLY A 123 1.79 6.79 2.89
N GLY A 124 3.08 7.13 2.92
CA GLY A 124 3.99 6.82 4.02
C GLY A 124 4.55 5.40 4.00
N GLY A 125 4.09 4.55 3.08
CA GLY A 125 4.65 3.22 2.81
C GLY A 125 5.52 3.21 1.55
N LEU A 126 6.07 2.03 1.25
CA LEU A 126 6.86 1.83 0.04
C LEU A 126 6.04 2.07 -1.21
N CYS A 127 6.64 2.73 -2.20
CA CYS A 127 6.04 2.87 -3.50
C CYS A 127 5.95 1.52 -4.22
N HIS A 128 7.04 0.77 -4.30
CA HIS A 128 7.12 -0.41 -5.15
C HIS A 128 8.08 -1.51 -4.62
N SER A 129 8.04 -2.69 -5.24
CA SER A 129 8.77 -3.88 -4.78
C SER A 129 10.31 -3.83 -4.91
N ARG A 130 10.89 -2.85 -5.60
CA ARG A 130 12.33 -2.79 -5.91
C ARG A 130 13.11 -1.74 -5.09
N GLY A 131 12.53 -1.17 -4.04
CA GLY A 131 13.20 -0.11 -3.30
C GLY A 131 12.47 0.32 -2.04
N ASN A 132 13.13 1.17 -1.26
CA ASN A 132 12.63 1.68 0.01
C ASN A 132 12.17 3.15 -0.09
N THR A 133 11.58 3.52 -1.22
CA THR A 133 11.17 4.89 -1.52
C THR A 133 9.74 5.12 -1.09
N LEU A 134 9.48 6.29 -0.48
CA LEU A 134 8.14 6.73 -0.05
C LEU A 134 7.52 7.76 -1.00
N CYS A 135 8.34 8.23 -1.94
CA CYS A 135 8.00 9.24 -2.92
C CYS A 135 8.71 8.86 -4.23
N GLU A 136 8.03 8.94 -5.37
CA GLU A 136 8.58 8.57 -6.69
C GLU A 136 8.07 9.52 -7.79
N PRO A 137 8.78 9.69 -8.91
CA PRO A 137 8.26 10.46 -10.03
C PRO A 137 7.06 9.75 -10.67
N PHE A 138 6.10 10.53 -11.16
CA PHE A 138 4.81 10.03 -11.61
C PHE A 138 4.88 8.87 -12.62
N ASP A 139 5.57 9.04 -13.74
CA ASP A 139 5.60 8.02 -14.80
C ASP A 139 6.23 6.72 -14.27
N TYR A 140 7.28 6.85 -13.46
CA TYR A 140 7.92 5.71 -12.83
C TYR A 140 6.97 4.97 -11.88
N ALA A 141 6.27 5.68 -11.00
CA ALA A 141 5.32 5.07 -10.07
C ALA A 141 4.11 4.44 -10.77
N MET A 142 3.54 5.13 -11.77
CA MET A 142 2.29 4.73 -12.41
C MET A 142 2.46 3.73 -13.55
N ASN A 143 3.60 3.79 -14.26
CA ASN A 143 3.83 3.03 -15.47
C ASN A 143 5.06 2.09 -15.39
N GLY A 144 5.80 2.13 -14.28
CA GLY A 144 6.94 1.24 -14.05
C GLY A 144 6.58 -0.21 -13.67
N GLU A 145 5.32 -0.49 -13.34
CA GLU A 145 4.90 -1.85 -12.99
C GLU A 145 5.03 -2.80 -14.19
N GLY A 146 5.69 -3.93 -13.97
CA GLY A 146 6.00 -4.92 -15.01
C GLY A 146 7.20 -4.58 -15.88
N THR A 147 7.83 -3.41 -15.70
CA THR A 147 9.02 -2.99 -16.47
C THR A 147 10.18 -2.60 -15.55
N ALA A 148 9.99 -1.60 -14.69
CA ALA A 148 10.96 -1.12 -13.72
C ALA A 148 10.93 -1.92 -12.40
N PHE A 149 9.73 -2.32 -11.97
CA PHE A 149 9.48 -3.10 -10.75
C PHE A 149 8.28 -4.04 -10.91
N ALA A 150 8.16 -5.04 -10.04
CA ALA A 150 7.14 -6.08 -10.16
C ALA A 150 5.76 -5.65 -9.64
N LEU A 151 5.73 -4.83 -8.58
CA LEU A 151 4.50 -4.43 -7.92
C LEU A 151 4.55 -2.97 -7.48
N PHE A 152 3.51 -2.21 -7.82
CA PHE A 152 3.23 -0.89 -7.23
C PHE A 152 2.33 -1.08 -5.99
N HIS A 153 2.86 -0.83 -4.79
CA HIS A 153 2.15 -1.06 -3.53
C HIS A 153 1.12 0.04 -3.24
N ALA A 154 1.42 1.28 -3.60
CA ALA A 154 0.62 2.44 -3.18
C ALA A 154 -0.59 2.76 -4.10
N LYS A 155 -1.05 1.82 -4.93
CA LYS A 155 -2.12 2.02 -5.95
C LYS A 155 -3.37 2.73 -5.43
N VAL A 156 -3.74 2.51 -4.17
CA VAL A 156 -4.96 3.04 -3.55
C VAL A 156 -4.72 4.20 -2.59
N VAL A 157 -3.47 4.39 -2.15
CA VAL A 157 -3.10 5.39 -1.12
C VAL A 157 -2.20 6.50 -1.64
N TYR A 158 -1.78 6.44 -2.89
CA TYR A 158 -0.88 7.46 -3.43
C TYR A 158 -1.54 8.84 -3.48
N ARG A 159 -0.71 9.88 -3.45
CA ARG A 159 -1.09 11.26 -3.75
C ARG A 159 -0.12 11.86 -4.74
N LEU A 160 -0.64 12.55 -5.74
CA LEU A 160 0.09 13.25 -6.77
C LEU A 160 0.33 14.70 -6.33
N ALA A 161 1.55 15.19 -6.49
CA ALA A 161 1.86 16.61 -6.40
C ALA A 161 1.21 17.36 -7.58
N ALA A 162 0.41 18.36 -7.28
CA ALA A 162 -0.26 19.19 -8.28
C ALA A 162 -0.41 20.63 -7.77
N CYS A 163 -0.83 21.54 -8.64
CA CYS A 163 -1.07 22.93 -8.29
C CYS A 163 -2.56 23.27 -8.37
N ARG A 164 -3.09 23.88 -7.31
CA ARG A 164 -4.42 24.48 -7.29
C ARG A 164 -4.30 25.94 -6.88
N GLY A 165 -4.69 26.86 -7.77
CA GLY A 165 -4.56 28.30 -7.51
C GLY A 165 -3.12 28.75 -7.28
N GLY A 166 -2.14 28.10 -7.95
CA GLY A 166 -0.72 28.42 -7.81
C GLY A 166 -0.04 27.90 -6.54
N GLN A 167 -0.78 27.19 -5.68
CA GLN A 167 -0.23 26.55 -4.47
C GLN A 167 -0.14 25.04 -4.67
N PRO A 168 0.90 24.38 -4.11
CA PRO A 168 0.97 22.93 -4.11
C PRO A 168 -0.21 22.32 -3.34
N THR A 169 -0.83 21.30 -3.92
CA THR A 169 -2.00 20.63 -3.37
C THR A 169 -1.97 19.16 -3.77
N ALA A 170 -2.34 18.28 -2.85
CA ALA A 170 -2.42 16.86 -3.12
C ALA A 170 -3.59 16.54 -4.07
N ALA A 171 -3.34 15.64 -5.01
CA ALA A 171 -4.35 15.16 -5.94
C ALA A 171 -4.30 13.64 -6.10
N THR A 172 -5.33 13.12 -6.75
CA THR A 172 -5.39 11.78 -7.34
C THR A 172 -5.45 11.95 -8.86
N LEU A 173 -5.50 10.85 -9.61
CA LEU A 173 -5.77 10.95 -11.06
C LEU A 173 -7.17 11.52 -11.37
N ALA A 174 -8.11 11.48 -10.42
CA ALA A 174 -9.48 11.91 -10.62
C ALA A 174 -9.74 13.34 -10.13
N ASN A 175 -9.27 13.68 -8.93
CA ASN A 175 -9.51 14.98 -8.32
C ASN A 175 -8.49 15.36 -7.24
N PHE A 176 -8.49 16.63 -6.84
CA PHE A 176 -7.80 17.14 -5.65
C PHE A 176 -8.36 16.51 -4.37
N THR A 177 -7.54 16.45 -3.33
CA THR A 177 -7.93 15.89 -2.05
C THR A 177 -7.14 16.52 -0.91
N ASP A 178 -7.82 16.77 0.21
CA ASP A 178 -7.18 17.28 1.43
C ASP A 178 -6.64 16.15 2.31
N PHE A 179 -7.04 14.90 2.04
CA PHE A 179 -6.58 13.74 2.80
C PHE A 179 -5.29 13.19 2.19
N VAL A 180 -4.19 13.27 2.94
CA VAL A 180 -2.88 12.72 2.57
C VAL A 180 -2.55 11.54 3.49
N PRO A 181 -2.65 10.28 3.01
CA PRO A 181 -2.30 9.12 3.81
C PRO A 181 -0.84 9.20 4.29
N GLY A 182 -0.59 8.86 5.56
CA GLY A 182 0.77 8.87 6.12
C GLY A 182 1.38 10.28 6.36
N TYR A 183 0.63 11.37 6.18
CA TYR A 183 1.07 12.72 6.53
C TYR A 183 0.49 13.18 7.87
N VAL A 184 1.35 13.61 8.80
CA VAL A 184 0.94 14.35 10.00
C VAL A 184 1.19 15.83 9.70
N PRO A 185 0.16 16.70 9.70
CA PRO A 185 0.41 18.12 9.76
C PRO A 185 1.15 18.40 11.06
N THR A 186 2.37 18.91 10.97
CA THR A 186 3.03 19.52 12.12
C THR A 186 2.22 20.77 12.45
N LEU A 187 1.28 20.63 13.41
CA LEU A 187 0.60 21.79 13.95
C LEU A 187 1.67 22.76 14.44
N PRO A 188 1.65 24.04 14.02
CA PRO A 188 2.51 25.03 14.64
C PRO A 188 2.29 24.95 16.16
N PRO A 189 3.35 25.07 16.97
CA PRO A 189 3.17 25.11 18.42
C PRO A 189 2.15 26.21 18.69
N LEU A 190 0.99 25.83 19.23
CA LEU A 190 0.05 26.81 19.76
C LEU A 190 0.87 27.62 20.77
N GLU A 191 1.06 28.91 20.50
CA GLU A 191 1.54 29.86 21.49
C GLU A 191 0.48 29.92 22.59
N LEU A 192 0.54 28.95 23.50
CA LEU A 192 -0.25 28.97 24.71
C LEU A 192 0.15 30.22 25.50
N PRO A 193 -0.81 31.02 25.97
CA PRO A 193 -0.50 32.13 26.87
C PRO A 193 0.33 31.57 28.02
N LYS A 194 1.45 32.25 28.33
CA LYS A 194 2.34 31.93 29.45
C LYS A 194 1.58 32.08 30.75
N ILE A 195 0.83 31.06 31.14
CA ILE A 195 0.31 30.91 32.48
C ILE A 195 1.34 30.05 33.21
N GLU A 196 1.95 30.59 34.26
CA GLU A 196 2.83 29.85 35.16
C GLU A 196 2.01 28.74 35.84
N LEU A 197 1.90 27.58 35.19
CA LEU A 197 1.35 26.38 35.81
C LEU A 197 2.47 25.58 36.47
N PRO A 198 2.21 24.97 37.64
CA PRO A 198 3.17 24.11 38.31
C PRO A 198 3.61 22.95 37.41
N ALA A 199 4.89 22.56 37.53
CA ALA A 199 5.53 21.54 36.72
C ALA A 199 4.72 20.23 36.70
N LEU A 200 4.05 19.98 35.57
CA LEU A 200 3.46 18.68 35.28
C LEU A 200 4.59 17.71 34.87
N PRO A 201 4.44 16.41 35.18
CA PRO A 201 5.39 15.38 34.77
C PRO A 201 5.54 15.36 33.23
N PRO A 202 6.71 14.91 32.72
CA PRO A 202 6.99 14.91 31.29
C PRO A 202 5.90 14.13 30.54
N MET A 203 5.23 14.81 29.60
CA MET A 203 4.29 14.15 28.70
C MET A 203 5.04 13.08 27.90
N PRO A 204 4.50 11.86 27.77
CA PRO A 204 5.09 10.84 26.91
C PRO A 204 5.09 11.35 25.46
N ALA A 205 6.13 10.97 24.70
CA ALA A 205 6.24 11.26 23.28
C ALA A 205 4.93 10.87 22.57
N ARG A 206 4.35 11.82 21.82
CA ARG A 206 3.09 11.58 21.09
C ARG A 206 3.27 10.40 20.15
N GLU A 207 2.55 9.31 20.39
CA GLU A 207 2.51 8.16 19.48
C GLU A 207 2.06 8.63 18.09
N PRO A 208 2.63 8.09 16.99
CA PRO A 208 2.19 8.40 15.64
C PRO A 208 0.68 8.19 15.47
N TRP A 209 -0.04 9.18 14.91
CA TRP A 209 -1.51 9.16 14.81
C TRP A 209 -2.09 8.01 13.97
N TRP A 210 -1.27 7.38 13.12
CA TRP A 210 -1.68 6.21 12.34
C TRP A 210 -1.73 4.93 13.18
N ILE A 211 -1.12 4.94 14.38
CA ILE A 211 -1.27 3.87 15.35
C ILE A 211 -2.64 4.06 16.00
N PRO A 212 -3.61 3.17 15.76
CA PRO A 212 -4.89 3.24 16.44
C PRO A 212 -4.67 2.98 17.93
N PRO A 213 -5.60 3.39 18.80
CA PRO A 213 -5.52 3.05 20.21
C PRO A 213 -5.46 1.52 20.38
N ARG A 214 -4.63 1.04 21.32
CA ARG A 214 -4.56 -0.38 21.63
C ARG A 214 -5.96 -0.92 21.96
N PRO A 215 -6.41 -2.04 21.35
CA PRO A 215 -7.67 -2.66 21.69
C PRO A 215 -7.76 -2.95 23.19
N THR A 216 -8.89 -2.60 23.81
CA THR A 216 -9.14 -2.91 25.23
C THR A 216 -9.40 -4.41 25.40
N GLU A 217 -9.24 -4.92 26.62
CA GLU A 217 -9.54 -6.34 26.91
C GLU A 217 -10.99 -6.70 26.57
N ALA A 218 -11.93 -5.78 26.79
CA ALA A 218 -13.33 -5.94 26.38
C ALA A 218 -13.46 -6.13 24.86
N ASN A 219 -12.76 -5.31 24.07
CA ASN A 219 -12.73 -5.41 22.61
C ASN A 219 -11.99 -6.64 22.09
N MET A 220 -11.23 -7.34 22.94
CA MET A 220 -10.53 -8.56 22.56
C MET A 220 -11.24 -9.82 23.08
N SER A 221 -12.16 -9.72 24.02
CA SER A 221 -12.77 -10.84 24.77
C SER A 221 -13.28 -12.01 23.92
N CYS A 222 -13.83 -11.74 22.73
CA CYS A 222 -14.30 -12.75 21.77
C CYS A 222 -13.19 -13.40 20.92
N LEU A 223 -12.00 -12.79 20.86
CA LEU A 223 -10.88 -13.25 20.03
C LEU A 223 -10.26 -14.51 20.61
N ARG A 224 -10.01 -15.48 19.75
CA ARG A 224 -9.43 -16.78 20.14
C ARG A 224 -7.91 -16.70 20.24
N TYR A 225 -7.35 -17.26 21.30
CA TYR A 225 -5.90 -17.45 21.40
C TYR A 225 -5.40 -18.43 20.33
N ARG A 226 -4.37 -18.04 19.57
CA ARG A 226 -3.68 -18.92 18.62
C ARG A 226 -2.35 -19.36 19.20
N LYS A 227 -2.20 -20.66 19.47
CA LYS A 227 -0.97 -21.22 20.08
C LYS A 227 0.30 -20.93 19.29
N GLY A 228 0.21 -20.87 17.96
CA GLY A 228 1.32 -20.50 17.07
C GLY A 228 1.61 -19.00 16.99
N GLY A 229 0.82 -18.17 17.66
CA GLY A 229 0.88 -16.70 17.54
C GLY A 229 0.20 -16.17 16.28
N CYS A 230 0.18 -14.84 16.14
CA CYS A 230 -0.41 -14.17 14.99
C CYS A 230 0.43 -14.36 13.71
N SER A 231 1.75 -14.46 13.85
CA SER A 231 2.72 -14.53 12.74
C SER A 231 2.62 -15.80 11.89
N GLU A 232 2.01 -16.87 12.40
CA GLU A 232 1.75 -18.11 11.64
C GLU A 232 0.46 -18.04 10.80
N ILE A 233 -0.43 -17.07 11.07
CA ILE A 233 -1.71 -16.98 10.39
C ILE A 233 -1.50 -16.44 8.97
N ARG A 234 -2.16 -17.09 7.99
CA ARG A 234 -2.12 -16.72 6.57
C ARG A 234 -3.48 -16.30 6.01
N GLU A 235 -4.54 -16.50 6.77
CA GLU A 235 -5.91 -16.22 6.36
C GLU A 235 -6.46 -15.00 7.09
N MET A 236 -7.08 -14.08 6.33
CA MET A 236 -7.61 -12.82 6.87
C MET A 236 -8.64 -13.04 7.97
N GLY A 237 -9.68 -13.83 7.69
CA GLY A 237 -10.77 -14.05 8.64
C GLY A 237 -10.28 -14.65 9.95
N LEU A 238 -9.30 -15.56 9.85
CA LEU A 238 -8.68 -16.17 11.03
C LEU A 238 -7.82 -15.17 11.81
N CYS A 239 -7.07 -14.30 11.13
CA CYS A 239 -6.27 -13.25 11.76
C CYS A 239 -7.19 -12.30 12.54
N LEU A 240 -8.26 -11.83 11.89
CA LEU A 240 -9.20 -10.85 12.47
C LEU A 240 -10.09 -11.42 13.59
N SER A 241 -10.16 -12.74 13.75
CA SER A 241 -10.86 -13.42 14.85
C SER A 241 -9.92 -13.90 15.97
N SER A 242 -8.64 -13.50 15.96
CA SER A 242 -7.61 -14.08 16.81
C SER A 242 -6.84 -13.05 17.62
N ARG A 243 -6.25 -13.53 18.71
CA ARG A 243 -5.22 -12.84 19.48
C ARG A 243 -4.02 -13.78 19.66
N ASP A 244 -2.85 -13.20 19.87
CA ASP A 244 -1.62 -13.96 19.97
C ASP A 244 -1.65 -14.86 21.22
N GLY A 245 -1.49 -16.16 21.01
CA GLY A 245 -1.37 -17.15 22.08
C GLY A 245 -0.02 -17.86 22.07
N SER A 246 1.01 -17.25 21.47
CA SER A 246 2.37 -17.78 21.52
C SER A 246 2.85 -17.81 22.97
N GLY A 247 3.73 -18.74 23.33
CA GLY A 247 4.30 -18.80 24.69
C GLY A 247 5.21 -17.60 25.04
N THR A 248 5.43 -16.68 24.11
CA THR A 248 6.35 -15.56 24.25
C THR A 248 5.60 -14.34 24.77
N ALA A 249 5.89 -13.87 25.98
CA ALA A 249 5.20 -12.70 26.53
C ALA A 249 5.50 -11.40 25.75
N SER A 250 6.77 -11.20 25.37
CA SER A 250 7.26 -10.01 24.68
C SER A 250 8.46 -10.32 23.79
N VAL A 251 8.62 -9.56 22.70
CA VAL A 251 9.79 -9.62 21.80
C VAL A 251 10.45 -8.26 21.77
N LYS A 252 11.73 -8.19 22.18
CA LYS A 252 12.51 -6.93 22.26
C LYS A 252 11.79 -5.79 23.01
N GLY A 253 11.11 -6.13 24.11
CA GLY A 253 10.38 -5.17 24.95
C GLY A 253 8.96 -4.83 24.45
N LEU A 254 8.55 -5.34 23.29
CA LEU A 254 7.21 -5.18 22.73
C LEU A 254 6.33 -6.35 23.14
N LYS A 255 5.14 -6.09 23.65
CA LYS A 255 4.21 -7.13 24.08
C LYS A 255 3.74 -7.92 22.85
N VAL A 256 3.66 -9.23 22.95
CA VAL A 256 3.07 -10.07 21.89
C VAL A 256 1.97 -10.94 22.44
N HIS A 257 2.21 -11.68 23.53
CA HIS A 257 1.18 -12.56 24.09
C HIS A 257 -0.08 -11.80 24.51
N GLY A 258 -1.22 -12.32 24.07
CA GLY A 258 -2.54 -11.77 24.35
C GLY A 258 -2.91 -10.53 23.54
N GLU A 259 -2.01 -9.99 22.72
CA GLU A 259 -2.31 -8.86 21.84
C GLU A 259 -3.23 -9.30 20.69
N ALA A 260 -4.13 -8.40 20.27
CA ALA A 260 -4.93 -8.60 19.07
C ALA A 260 -4.03 -8.81 17.85
N CYS A 261 -4.42 -9.72 16.96
CA CYS A 261 -3.73 -9.89 15.69
C CYS A 261 -4.07 -8.73 14.73
N VAL A 262 -3.13 -8.37 13.86
CA VAL A 262 -3.31 -7.31 12.86
C VAL A 262 -3.04 -7.88 11.47
N TRP A 263 -4.04 -7.79 10.59
CA TRP A 263 -3.96 -8.24 9.22
C TRP A 263 -3.38 -7.15 8.32
N CYS A 264 -2.38 -7.46 7.49
CA CYS A 264 -1.67 -6.49 6.66
C CYS A 264 -2.16 -6.44 5.20
N GLY A 265 -3.46 -6.68 4.99
CA GLY A 265 -4.09 -6.60 3.66
C GLY A 265 -3.65 -7.71 2.70
N GLY A 266 -3.17 -8.85 3.21
CA GLY A 266 -2.64 -9.97 2.41
C GLY A 266 -1.20 -9.78 1.93
N GLY A 267 -0.63 -8.59 2.14
CA GLY A 267 0.80 -8.33 1.97
C GLY A 267 1.61 -8.68 3.22
N LEU A 268 2.93 -8.68 3.07
CA LEU A 268 3.85 -8.82 4.20
C LEU A 268 3.63 -7.66 5.17
N CYS A 269 3.62 -7.95 6.47
CA CYS A 269 3.52 -6.91 7.49
C CYS A 269 4.81 -6.11 7.61
N ARG A 270 5.97 -6.77 7.58
CA ARG A 270 7.25 -6.14 7.91
C ARG A 270 8.43 -6.72 7.14
N SER A 271 9.52 -5.96 7.10
CA SER A 271 10.81 -6.41 6.55
C SER A 271 11.31 -7.70 7.22
N ASN A 272 11.95 -8.57 6.45
CA ASN A 272 12.53 -9.85 6.90
C ASN A 272 11.52 -10.81 7.55
N SER A 273 10.28 -10.77 7.08
CA SER A 273 9.22 -11.68 7.52
C SER A 273 8.37 -12.11 6.33
N SER A 274 7.80 -13.32 6.40
CA SER A 274 6.74 -13.78 5.51
C SER A 274 5.34 -13.65 6.14
N SER A 275 5.25 -13.07 7.33
CA SER A 275 3.98 -12.88 8.04
C SER A 275 3.11 -11.85 7.34
N VAL A 276 1.85 -12.21 7.13
CA VAL A 276 0.77 -11.32 6.66
C VAL A 276 -0.17 -10.90 7.79
N CYS A 277 0.10 -11.40 9.00
CA CYS A 277 -0.62 -11.14 10.24
C CYS A 277 0.41 -11.04 11.38
N GLU A 278 0.36 -10.02 12.23
CA GLU A 278 1.32 -9.83 13.34
C GLU A 278 0.62 -9.32 14.62
N PRO A 279 1.19 -9.52 15.82
CA PRO A 279 0.63 -8.99 17.06
C PRO A 279 0.63 -7.45 17.08
N PHE A 280 -0.42 -6.85 17.63
CA PHE A 280 -0.66 -5.41 17.61
C PHE A 280 0.53 -4.56 18.05
N ASP A 281 0.95 -4.69 19.31
CA ASP A 281 2.02 -3.86 19.89
C ASP A 281 3.37 -4.06 19.18
N PHE A 282 3.66 -5.31 18.80
CA PHE A 282 4.86 -5.60 18.01
C PHE A 282 4.83 -4.93 16.64
N LEU A 283 3.68 -4.90 15.95
CA LEU A 283 3.58 -4.29 14.63
C LEU A 283 3.55 -2.76 14.69
N MET A 284 2.82 -2.18 15.64
CA MET A 284 2.63 -0.73 15.72
C MET A 284 3.87 -0.01 16.27
N HIS A 285 4.61 -0.65 17.18
CA HIS A 285 5.75 -0.03 17.86
C HIS A 285 7.09 -0.71 17.56
N GLY A 286 7.10 -1.70 16.66
CA GLY A 286 8.29 -2.48 16.34
C GLY A 286 9.18 -1.94 15.23
N GLU A 287 8.78 -0.89 14.52
CA GLU A 287 9.65 -0.27 13.52
C GLU A 287 10.86 0.40 14.20
N GLY A 288 12.07 0.06 13.76
CA GLY A 288 13.33 0.49 14.38
C GLY A 288 13.74 -0.30 15.64
N VAL A 289 12.87 -1.18 16.16
CA VAL A 289 13.13 -2.01 17.35
C VAL A 289 13.07 -3.50 17.00
N GLY A 290 11.89 -3.97 16.65
CA GLY A 290 11.54 -5.31 16.19
C GLY A 290 12.09 -5.61 14.80
N PHE A 291 11.86 -4.69 13.85
CA PHE A 291 12.11 -4.83 12.43
C PHE A 291 12.45 -3.48 11.77
N GLY A 292 12.92 -3.52 10.53
CA GLY A 292 13.38 -2.33 9.81
C GLY A 292 12.27 -1.48 9.21
N LEU A 293 11.26 -2.12 8.60
CA LEU A 293 10.17 -1.40 7.92
C LEU A 293 8.80 -2.02 8.17
N PHE A 294 7.79 -1.18 8.46
CA PHE A 294 6.38 -1.55 8.44
C PHE A 294 5.80 -1.37 7.02
N TYR A 295 5.39 -2.46 6.36
CA TYR A 295 4.96 -2.42 4.96
C TYR A 295 3.50 -2.01 4.76
N ALA A 296 2.65 -2.15 5.77
CA ALA A 296 1.20 -1.98 5.62
C ALA A 296 0.57 -0.86 6.47
N PRO A 297 1.22 0.30 6.75
CA PRO A 297 0.66 1.33 7.63
C PRO A 297 -0.65 1.94 7.13
N ALA A 298 -0.97 1.78 5.85
CA ALA A 298 -2.17 2.32 5.23
C ALA A 298 -3.21 1.25 4.83
N SER A 299 -2.94 -0.04 5.08
CA SER A 299 -3.80 -1.15 4.62
C SER A 299 -3.95 -2.27 5.66
N PHE A 300 -3.70 -1.97 6.93
CA PHE A 300 -3.87 -2.95 8.00
C PHE A 300 -5.29 -2.92 8.60
N THR A 301 -5.68 -4.02 9.22
CA THR A 301 -6.94 -4.12 10.00
C THR A 301 -6.66 -4.86 11.30
N VAL A 302 -7.09 -4.28 12.41
CA VAL A 302 -6.85 -4.83 13.75
C VAL A 302 -8.00 -5.77 14.10
N ALA A 303 -7.67 -6.96 14.59
CA ALA A 303 -8.65 -7.89 15.13
C ALA A 303 -9.37 -7.26 16.32
N GLY A 304 -10.68 -7.41 16.35
CA GLY A 304 -11.50 -6.87 17.42
C GLY A 304 -12.90 -7.45 17.40
N CYS A 305 -13.52 -7.43 18.56
CA CYS A 305 -14.93 -7.70 18.73
C CYS A 305 -15.69 -6.43 18.37
N GLN A 306 -15.91 -6.19 17.08
CA GLN A 306 -16.92 -5.21 16.71
C GLN A 306 -18.28 -5.73 17.19
N ALA A 307 -19.03 -4.84 17.86
CA ALA A 307 -20.47 -4.97 18.10
C ALA A 307 -21.23 -4.52 16.85
#